data_AF-A0A8J3LVD4-F1
#
_entry.id   AF-A0A8J3LVD4-F1
#
_cell.length_a   1.000
_cell.length_b   1.000
_cell.length_c   1.000
_cell.angle_alpha   90.00
_cell.angle_beta   90.00
_cell.angle_gamma   90.00
#
_symmetry.space_group_name_H-M   'P 1'
#
loop_
_entity.id
_entity.type
_entity.pdbx_description
1 polymer ?
#
loop_
_entity_poly.entity_id
_entity_poly.type
_entity_poly.pdbx_seq_one_letter_code
_entity_poly.pdbx_strand_id
1 'polypeptide(L)'
;MSTLEDELRQAMTEETDSLRAAPDLVDQVVRLSRHRRHRRLRLVATVAAVFLVAGAVPAFVAFQRADRTAAVRPVATIDGVDVRYLPDDLGEPEALPLKERDRRGTVRLQGKALMWSEGNRFVQVSVYRTERSVEDVQDILALNILPGADESTLNDGYVSSPDRTDRMWVAEPGLVLRVMTSVSLKDDLDRIAAGLRVQPEVPDERITHLPEGLDRVDGVEVRGLPTGFGAPVAFDVIDHELTGKAVRWSQGDRSIQVTVYRPGEPVPDRTALGALLAIPEGNTWLRRGSGMMSAGHDDLVWVEHEHLVLRVTTSASAGKYLEQIALALRVPWDHDLAGVRLGYMPDDLRDASGEVHGVNDGQGRWFNRNDGGSLSVEVVRGPRAQNLQSLRQVSWPTDEHLFDVHETAVRGVPALEGRVMRADRSMDKGRMLLWVIRPGLGVRIWATPDLTKPMMAIARGVTPVPPVKG
;
A
#
# COMPACT_ATOMS: atom_id res chain seq x y z
N MET A 1 24.79 -15.29 58.87
CA MET A 1 24.56 -15.05 57.42
C MET A 1 23.10 -15.35 57.05
N SER A 2 22.12 -14.74 57.75
CA SER A 2 20.69 -14.97 57.49
C SER A 2 19.91 -13.68 57.22
N THR A 3 20.57 -12.52 57.14
CA THR A 3 19.87 -11.22 57.06
C THR A 3 19.47 -10.83 55.64
N LEU A 4 20.23 -11.24 54.62
CA LEU A 4 19.96 -10.86 53.23
C LEU A 4 18.77 -11.61 52.62
N GLU A 5 18.58 -12.89 52.97
CA GLU A 5 17.48 -13.69 52.44
C GLU A 5 16.13 -13.26 53.05
N ASP A 6 16.15 -12.85 54.31
CA ASP A 6 14.97 -12.30 55.00
C ASP A 6 14.60 -10.91 54.46
N GLU A 7 15.60 -10.04 54.17
CA GLU A 7 15.36 -8.75 53.50
C GLU A 7 14.78 -8.94 52.09
N LEU A 8 15.24 -9.94 51.34
CA LEU A 8 14.74 -10.22 49.98
C LEU A 8 13.31 -10.76 50.00
N ARG A 9 12.99 -11.64 50.96
CA ARG A 9 11.61 -12.12 51.16
C ARG A 9 10.68 -11.00 51.60
N GLN A 10 11.14 -10.10 52.46
CA GLN A 10 10.35 -8.97 52.91
C GLN A 10 10.08 -7.96 51.78
N ALA A 11 11.10 -7.64 50.97
CA ALA A 11 10.94 -6.78 49.79
C ALA A 11 9.98 -7.38 48.76
N MET A 12 10.08 -8.70 48.47
CA MET A 12 9.14 -9.38 47.58
C MET A 12 7.72 -9.38 48.13
N THR A 13 7.54 -9.47 49.45
CA THR A 13 6.22 -9.45 50.08
C THR A 13 5.59 -8.05 50.00
N GLU A 14 6.38 -6.99 50.26
CA GLU A 14 5.92 -5.60 50.11
C GLU A 14 5.59 -5.25 48.66
N GLU A 15 6.39 -5.72 47.69
CA GLU A 15 6.13 -5.48 46.27
C GLU A 15 4.88 -6.24 45.78
N THR A 16 4.65 -7.45 46.30
CA THR A 16 3.44 -8.24 45.97
C THR A 16 2.18 -7.65 46.60
N ASP A 17 2.27 -7.05 47.79
CA ASP A 17 1.14 -6.33 48.40
C ASP A 17 0.85 -4.99 47.71
N SER A 18 1.86 -4.32 47.16
CA SER A 18 1.70 -3.12 46.34
C SER A 18 1.03 -3.40 44.98
N LEU A 19 1.16 -4.64 44.49
CA LEU A 19 0.58 -5.13 43.24
C LEU A 19 -0.81 -5.76 43.41
N ARG A 20 -1.51 -5.52 44.54
CA ARG A 20 -2.97 -5.72 44.61
C ARG A 20 -3.66 -4.78 43.63
N ALA A 21 -3.67 -5.22 42.38
CA ALA A 21 -4.41 -4.65 41.27
C ALA A 21 -5.84 -4.43 41.73
N ALA A 22 -6.32 -3.20 41.51
CA ALA A 22 -7.68 -2.82 41.84
C ALA A 22 -8.65 -3.87 41.26
N PRO A 23 -9.60 -4.40 42.06
CA PRO A 23 -10.52 -5.45 41.61
C PRO A 23 -11.39 -5.04 40.42
N ASP A 24 -11.39 -3.76 40.03
CA ASP A 24 -12.08 -3.25 38.86
C ASP A 24 -11.40 -3.62 37.52
N LEU A 25 -10.07 -3.80 37.48
CA LEU A 25 -9.31 -4.12 36.27
C LEU A 25 -9.61 -5.54 35.79
N VAL A 26 -9.75 -6.49 36.71
CA VAL A 26 -10.15 -7.87 36.38
C VAL A 26 -11.57 -7.88 35.82
N ASP A 27 -12.48 -7.11 36.41
CA ASP A 27 -13.85 -6.97 35.90
C ASP A 27 -13.92 -6.23 34.55
N GLN A 28 -13.04 -5.24 34.31
CA GLN A 28 -12.93 -4.54 33.04
C GLN A 28 -12.39 -5.47 31.93
N VAL A 29 -11.38 -6.30 32.24
CA VAL A 29 -10.82 -7.29 31.31
C VAL A 29 -11.81 -8.44 31.07
N VAL A 30 -12.57 -8.86 32.08
CA VAL A 30 -13.64 -9.86 31.93
C VAL A 30 -14.81 -9.30 31.10
N ARG A 31 -15.19 -8.03 31.28
CA ARG A 31 -16.18 -7.35 30.41
C ARG A 31 -15.69 -7.22 28.97
N LEU A 32 -14.45 -6.77 28.76
CA LEU A 32 -13.87 -6.59 27.43
C LEU A 32 -13.67 -7.93 26.70
N SER A 33 -13.30 -8.99 27.44
CA SER A 33 -13.18 -10.33 26.88
C SER A 33 -14.54 -10.94 26.53
N ARG A 34 -15.59 -10.73 27.35
CA ARG A 34 -16.97 -11.13 27.01
C ARG A 34 -17.51 -10.38 25.80
N HIS A 35 -17.22 -9.09 25.66
CA HIS A 35 -17.59 -8.30 24.46
C HIS A 35 -16.89 -8.81 23.19
N ARG A 36 -15.59 -9.14 23.26
CA ARG A 36 -14.85 -9.75 22.14
C ARG A 36 -15.36 -11.17 21.80
N ARG A 37 -15.80 -11.94 22.80
CA ARG A 37 -16.38 -13.29 22.59
C ARG A 37 -17.75 -13.23 21.93
N HIS A 38 -18.60 -12.25 22.26
CA HIS A 38 -19.89 -12.05 21.58
C HIS A 38 -19.74 -11.56 20.14
N ARG A 39 -18.70 -10.77 19.81
CA ARG A 39 -18.40 -10.42 18.40
C ARG A 39 -17.91 -11.62 17.58
N ARG A 40 -17.12 -12.53 18.16
CA ARG A 40 -16.64 -13.75 17.46
C ARG A 40 -17.72 -14.82 17.29
N LEU A 41 -18.66 -14.93 18.22
CA LEU A 41 -19.79 -15.87 18.10
C LEU A 41 -20.86 -15.44 17.08
N ARG A 42 -20.94 -14.15 16.72
CA ARG A 42 -21.82 -13.66 15.63
C ARG A 42 -21.25 -13.90 14.23
N LEU A 43 -19.98 -14.31 14.10
CA LEU A 43 -19.34 -14.62 12.81
C LEU A 43 -19.33 -16.12 12.49
N VAL A 44 -19.71 -16.98 13.45
CA VAL A 44 -19.78 -18.44 13.29
C VAL A 44 -21.22 -18.98 13.33
N ALA A 45 -22.19 -18.14 13.73
CA ALA A 45 -23.62 -18.48 13.72
C ALA A 45 -24.37 -18.08 12.42
N THR A 46 -23.64 -17.74 11.35
CA THR A 46 -24.19 -17.35 10.04
C THR A 46 -23.84 -18.35 8.92
N VAL A 47 -23.57 -19.61 9.28
CA VAL A 47 -23.34 -20.70 8.30
C VAL A 47 -24.31 -21.88 8.50
N ALA A 48 -25.19 -21.86 9.51
CA ALA A 48 -26.11 -22.97 9.80
C ALA A 48 -27.62 -22.63 9.64
N ALA A 49 -27.97 -21.47 9.07
CA ALA A 49 -29.37 -21.06 8.88
C ALA A 49 -29.68 -20.57 7.46
N VAL A 50 -29.16 -21.25 6.43
CA VAL A 50 -29.47 -20.97 5.01
C VAL A 50 -30.26 -22.12 4.34
N PHE A 51 -30.57 -23.22 5.04
CA PHE A 51 -31.21 -24.38 4.40
C PHE A 51 -32.75 -24.47 4.48
N LEU A 52 -33.49 -23.52 5.08
CA LEU A 52 -34.95 -23.63 5.20
C LEU A 52 -35.75 -22.32 5.06
N VAL A 53 -35.35 -21.40 4.16
CA VAL A 53 -36.29 -20.43 3.55
C VAL A 53 -35.96 -20.30 2.06
N ALA A 54 -36.25 -21.37 1.32
CA ALA A 54 -36.35 -21.34 -0.12
C ALA A 54 -37.72 -20.74 -0.50
N GLY A 55 -37.72 -19.50 -0.98
CA GLY A 55 -38.90 -18.87 -1.59
C GLY A 55 -39.10 -17.43 -1.15
N ALA A 56 -38.45 -16.50 -1.86
CA ALA A 56 -38.76 -15.06 -2.01
C ALA A 56 -37.57 -14.09 -1.89
N VAL A 57 -36.35 -14.48 -2.29
CA VAL A 57 -35.30 -13.50 -2.62
C VAL A 57 -34.59 -13.87 -3.94
N PRO A 58 -35.15 -13.50 -5.11
CA PRO A 58 -34.34 -13.39 -6.32
C PRO A 58 -34.68 -12.12 -7.12
N ALA A 59 -33.90 -11.04 -6.95
CA ALA A 59 -33.88 -9.96 -7.95
C ALA A 59 -32.63 -9.06 -7.86
N PHE A 60 -32.20 -8.68 -6.65
CA PHE A 60 -31.29 -7.53 -6.53
C PHE A 60 -29.82 -7.83 -6.86
N VAL A 61 -29.32 -9.05 -6.57
CA VAL A 61 -27.89 -9.40 -6.80
C VAL A 61 -27.65 -9.93 -8.22
N ALA A 62 -28.69 -10.41 -8.92
CA ALA A 62 -28.58 -10.81 -10.32
C ALA A 62 -28.52 -9.61 -11.29
N PHE A 63 -29.03 -8.45 -10.89
CA PHE A 63 -29.06 -7.25 -11.73
C PHE A 63 -27.70 -6.56 -11.91
N GLN A 64 -26.70 -6.85 -11.06
CA GLN A 64 -25.36 -6.29 -11.21
C GLN A 64 -24.44 -7.11 -12.13
N ARG A 65 -24.82 -8.32 -12.54
CA ARG A 65 -23.94 -9.25 -13.28
C ARG A 65 -24.34 -9.54 -14.72
N ALA A 66 -25.51 -9.08 -15.15
CA ALA A 66 -26.02 -9.30 -16.50
C ALA A 66 -26.33 -7.97 -17.19
N ASP A 67 -25.33 -7.10 -17.30
CA ASP A 67 -25.39 -5.96 -18.23
C ASP A 67 -23.97 -5.53 -18.63
N ARG A 68 -23.32 -6.38 -19.45
CA ARG A 68 -22.38 -5.88 -20.47
C ARG A 68 -23.21 -5.35 -21.64
N THR A 69 -24.06 -4.38 -21.34
CA THR A 69 -24.78 -3.59 -22.33
C THR A 69 -23.77 -2.68 -23.02
N ALA A 70 -24.04 -2.37 -24.30
CA ALA A 70 -23.31 -1.37 -25.06
C ALA A 70 -23.04 -0.15 -24.16
N ALA A 71 -21.82 0.39 -24.19
CA ALA A 71 -21.42 1.50 -23.35
C ALA A 71 -22.42 2.66 -23.49
N VAL A 72 -23.33 2.78 -22.53
CA VAL A 72 -24.33 3.86 -22.50
C VAL A 72 -23.53 5.14 -22.35
N ARG A 73 -23.57 5.98 -23.39
CA ARG A 73 -22.87 7.26 -23.40
C ARG A 73 -23.44 8.13 -22.27
N PRO A 74 -22.60 8.76 -21.44
CA PRO A 74 -23.10 9.67 -20.41
C PRO A 74 -23.87 10.83 -21.05
N VAL A 75 -24.98 11.22 -20.43
CA VAL A 75 -25.78 12.39 -20.80
C VAL A 75 -25.01 13.66 -20.45
N ALA A 76 -24.31 13.65 -19.32
CA ALA A 76 -23.38 14.70 -18.91
C ALA A 76 -22.30 14.14 -17.99
N THR A 77 -21.23 14.91 -17.80
CA THR A 77 -20.18 14.62 -16.82
C THR A 77 -19.96 15.85 -15.95
N ILE A 78 -19.90 15.65 -14.64
CA ILE A 78 -19.64 16.69 -13.66
C ILE A 78 -18.52 16.24 -12.72
N ASP A 79 -17.41 16.97 -12.75
CA ASP A 79 -16.28 16.77 -11.83
C ASP A 79 -15.79 15.31 -11.72
N GLY A 80 -15.75 14.60 -12.87
CA GLY A 80 -15.37 13.18 -12.94
C GLY A 80 -16.50 12.19 -12.63
N VAL A 81 -17.74 12.65 -12.49
CA VAL A 81 -18.93 11.80 -12.29
C VAL A 81 -19.80 11.84 -13.54
N ASP A 82 -20.02 10.68 -14.15
CA ASP A 82 -20.94 10.49 -15.26
C ASP A 82 -22.38 10.42 -14.79
N VAL A 83 -23.26 11.14 -15.47
CA VAL A 83 -24.72 11.04 -15.34
C VAL A 83 -25.23 10.23 -16.53
N ARG A 84 -25.66 8.98 -16.31
CA ARG A 84 -26.07 8.07 -17.39
C ARG A 84 -27.58 7.89 -17.54
N TYR A 85 -28.35 8.38 -16.58
CA TYR A 85 -29.80 8.41 -16.65
C TYR A 85 -30.31 9.78 -16.23
N LEU A 86 -31.21 10.32 -17.03
CA LEU A 86 -31.97 11.53 -16.75
C LEU A 86 -33.38 11.32 -17.34
N PRO A 87 -34.45 11.72 -16.64
CA PRO A 87 -35.79 11.74 -17.23
C PRO A 87 -35.82 12.58 -18.51
N ASP A 88 -36.63 12.15 -19.48
CA ASP A 88 -36.84 12.90 -20.71
C ASP A 88 -37.48 14.27 -20.41
N ASP A 89 -37.25 15.22 -21.33
CA ASP A 89 -37.84 16.56 -21.30
C ASP A 89 -37.46 17.38 -20.04
N LEU A 90 -36.14 17.49 -19.77
CA LEU A 90 -35.60 18.36 -18.71
C LEU A 90 -34.67 19.46 -19.23
N GLY A 91 -34.63 19.66 -20.55
CA GLY A 91 -33.77 20.65 -21.20
C GLY A 91 -32.28 20.37 -21.07
N GLU A 92 -31.47 21.41 -21.32
CA GLU A 92 -30.01 21.39 -21.22
C GLU A 92 -29.54 21.60 -19.76
N PRO A 93 -28.42 21.00 -19.34
CA PRO A 93 -27.86 21.22 -18.01
C PRO A 93 -27.37 22.65 -17.79
N GLU A 94 -27.72 23.24 -16.66
CA GLU A 94 -27.12 24.46 -16.12
C GLU A 94 -26.07 24.11 -15.06
N ALA A 95 -24.85 24.64 -15.21
CA ALA A 95 -23.77 24.44 -14.25
C ALA A 95 -23.84 25.46 -13.10
N LEU A 96 -23.84 24.97 -11.87
CA LEU A 96 -23.97 25.79 -10.66
C LEU A 96 -22.79 25.56 -9.71
N PRO A 97 -22.13 26.62 -9.20
CA PRO A 97 -21.25 26.50 -8.05
C PRO A 97 -22.08 26.29 -6.78
N LEU A 98 -21.72 25.31 -5.94
CA LEU A 98 -22.46 24.99 -4.72
C LEU A 98 -21.64 25.20 -3.45
N LYS A 99 -22.32 25.74 -2.45
CA LYS A 99 -21.86 25.83 -1.06
C LYS A 99 -22.99 25.38 -0.15
N GLU A 100 -22.87 24.18 0.39
CA GLU A 100 -23.85 23.66 1.34
C GLU A 100 -23.56 24.18 2.73
N ARG A 101 -24.61 24.65 3.40
CA ARG A 101 -24.52 25.21 4.75
C ARG A 101 -25.31 24.32 5.70
N ASP A 102 -24.78 24.15 6.91
CA ASP A 102 -25.54 23.51 7.98
C ASP A 102 -26.68 24.43 8.46
N ARG A 103 -27.50 23.93 9.41
CA ARG A 103 -28.59 24.69 10.04
C ARG A 103 -28.15 25.99 10.73
N ARG A 104 -26.85 26.18 10.97
CA ARG A 104 -26.28 27.41 11.56
C ARG A 104 -25.72 28.35 10.49
N GLY A 105 -25.85 28.02 9.21
CA GLY A 105 -25.34 28.81 8.10
C GLY A 105 -23.84 28.63 7.83
N THR A 106 -23.15 27.71 8.53
CA THR A 106 -21.73 27.45 8.28
C THR A 106 -21.55 26.58 7.05
N VAL A 107 -20.68 26.98 6.13
CA VAL A 107 -20.38 26.19 4.93
C VAL A 107 -19.68 24.90 5.36
N ARG A 108 -20.29 23.76 5.01
CA ARG A 108 -19.78 22.42 5.32
C ARG A 108 -19.22 21.71 4.10
N LEU A 109 -19.82 21.92 2.93
CA LEU A 109 -19.36 21.35 1.67
C LEU A 109 -19.29 22.43 0.60
N GLN A 110 -18.29 22.32 -0.27
CA GLN A 110 -18.15 23.11 -1.48
C GLN A 110 -18.00 22.15 -2.66
N GLY A 111 -18.67 22.45 -3.76
CA GLY A 111 -18.74 21.53 -4.89
C GLY A 111 -19.30 22.18 -6.14
N LYS A 112 -19.60 21.34 -7.12
CA LYS A 112 -20.24 21.72 -8.37
C LYS A 112 -21.58 21.01 -8.47
N ALA A 113 -22.52 21.58 -9.21
CA ALA A 113 -23.73 20.88 -9.64
C ALA A 113 -24.02 21.09 -11.13
N LEU A 114 -24.77 20.15 -11.67
CA LEU A 114 -25.56 20.33 -12.89
C LEU A 114 -27.04 20.26 -12.50
N MET A 115 -27.83 21.19 -13.02
CA MET A 115 -29.27 21.24 -12.84
C MET A 115 -29.96 21.18 -14.21
N TRP A 116 -30.94 20.29 -14.34
CA TRP A 116 -31.83 20.21 -15.49
C TRP A 116 -33.24 20.59 -15.02
N SER A 117 -33.95 21.41 -15.78
CA SER A 117 -35.28 21.86 -15.40
C SER A 117 -36.18 22.14 -16.59
N GLU A 118 -37.46 21.77 -16.44
CA GLU A 118 -38.52 22.13 -17.37
C GLU A 118 -39.80 22.45 -16.58
N GLY A 119 -40.17 23.73 -16.54
CA GLY A 119 -41.31 24.20 -15.76
C GLY A 119 -41.12 23.97 -14.25
N ASN A 120 -41.94 23.09 -13.67
CA ASN A 120 -41.87 22.71 -12.25
C ASN A 120 -41.10 21.40 -12.00
N ARG A 121 -40.61 20.75 -13.05
CA ARG A 121 -39.79 19.54 -12.98
C ARG A 121 -38.32 19.92 -12.94
N PHE A 122 -37.55 19.35 -12.03
CA PHE A 122 -36.10 19.52 -12.02
C PHE A 122 -35.38 18.31 -11.46
N VAL A 123 -34.11 18.16 -11.87
CA VAL A 123 -33.11 17.27 -11.30
C VAL A 123 -31.84 18.07 -11.09
N GLN A 124 -31.24 17.96 -9.92
CA GLN A 124 -29.93 18.52 -9.62
C GLN A 124 -29.00 17.41 -9.16
N VAL A 125 -27.85 17.27 -9.81
CA VAL A 125 -26.77 16.35 -9.39
C VAL A 125 -25.60 17.19 -8.90
N SER A 126 -25.23 17.02 -7.63
CA SER A 126 -24.13 17.73 -7.01
C SER A 126 -22.97 16.79 -6.66
N VAL A 127 -21.75 17.26 -6.85
CA VAL A 127 -20.51 16.56 -6.50
C VAL A 127 -19.71 17.42 -5.53
N TYR A 128 -19.40 16.86 -4.37
CA TYR A 128 -18.58 17.49 -3.34
C TYR A 128 -17.31 16.68 -3.14
N ARG A 129 -16.16 17.34 -3.29
CA ARG A 129 -14.85 16.77 -2.93
C ARG A 129 -14.44 17.39 -1.61
N THR A 130 -14.28 16.56 -0.59
CA THR A 130 -13.96 17.00 0.77
C THR A 130 -12.53 16.62 1.11
N GLU A 131 -11.74 17.60 1.56
CA GLU A 131 -10.43 17.33 2.17
C GLU A 131 -10.56 16.63 3.54
N ARG A 132 -11.76 16.69 4.14
CA ARG A 132 -12.08 16.02 5.39
C ARG A 132 -12.57 14.59 5.15
N SER A 133 -12.38 13.75 6.16
CA SER A 133 -12.86 12.37 6.28
C SER A 133 -14.39 12.30 6.32
N VAL A 134 -15.07 12.57 5.20
CA VAL A 134 -16.43 12.05 5.02
C VAL A 134 -16.25 10.65 4.45
N GLU A 135 -16.25 9.67 5.35
CA GLU A 135 -15.97 8.27 5.05
C GLU A 135 -17.28 7.50 4.87
N ASP A 136 -18.33 7.89 5.58
CA ASP A 136 -19.60 7.19 5.55
C ASP A 136 -20.85 8.08 5.66
N VAL A 137 -22.00 7.41 5.72
CA VAL A 137 -23.34 8.03 5.78
C VAL A 137 -23.58 8.73 7.13
N GLN A 138 -22.94 8.27 8.21
CA GLN A 138 -23.03 8.91 9.53
C GLN A 138 -22.33 10.26 9.52
N ASP A 139 -21.20 10.37 8.83
CA ASP A 139 -20.52 11.65 8.63
C ASP A 139 -21.45 12.64 7.90
N ILE A 140 -22.15 12.19 6.85
CA ILE A 140 -23.14 13.01 6.13
C ILE A 140 -24.25 13.51 7.06
N LEU A 141 -24.81 12.64 7.90
CA LEU A 141 -25.82 13.04 8.90
C LEU A 141 -25.24 14.08 9.88
N ALA A 142 -24.01 13.89 10.34
CA ALA A 142 -23.34 14.80 11.25
C ALA A 142 -23.13 16.20 10.65
N LEU A 143 -23.03 16.32 9.32
CA LEU A 143 -22.95 17.62 8.65
C LEU A 143 -24.22 18.46 8.79
N ASN A 144 -25.38 17.86 9.10
CA ASN A 144 -26.66 18.54 9.29
C ASN A 144 -27.07 19.45 8.10
N ILE A 145 -26.81 18.98 6.87
CA ILE A 145 -27.08 19.72 5.62
C ILE A 145 -28.47 19.40 5.06
N LEU A 146 -28.92 18.14 5.16
CA LEU A 146 -30.23 17.71 4.66
C LEU A 146 -31.36 18.18 5.61
N PRO A 147 -32.33 18.98 5.12
CA PRO A 147 -33.48 19.38 5.92
C PRO A 147 -34.31 18.16 6.34
N GLY A 148 -34.58 18.02 7.64
CA GLY A 148 -35.43 16.94 8.16
C GLY A 148 -34.83 15.53 8.12
N ALA A 149 -33.59 15.36 7.64
CA ALA A 149 -32.90 14.08 7.78
C ALA A 149 -32.57 13.79 9.24
N ASP A 150 -32.87 12.56 9.66
CA ASP A 150 -32.54 11.99 10.96
C ASP A 150 -32.14 10.50 10.80
N GLU A 151 -31.86 9.80 11.91
CA GLU A 151 -31.48 8.38 11.87
C GLU A 151 -32.52 7.48 11.18
N SER A 152 -33.81 7.85 11.18
CA SER A 152 -34.85 7.07 10.51
C SER A 152 -34.80 7.17 8.98
N THR A 153 -34.09 8.18 8.46
CA THR A 153 -33.85 8.38 7.03
C THR A 153 -32.59 7.70 6.51
N LEU A 154 -31.83 7.04 7.40
CA LEU A 154 -30.63 6.31 7.05
C LEU A 154 -31.00 4.95 6.44
N ASN A 155 -30.54 4.71 5.22
CA ASN A 155 -30.55 3.39 4.61
C ASN A 155 -29.10 2.89 4.48
N ASP A 156 -28.93 1.59 4.21
CA ASP A 156 -27.63 0.99 3.94
C ASP A 156 -26.97 1.69 2.73
N GLY A 157 -26.14 2.71 3.01
CA GLY A 157 -25.33 3.42 2.03
C GLY A 157 -25.77 4.84 1.64
N TYR A 158 -26.88 5.40 2.15
CA TYR A 158 -27.27 6.79 1.85
C TYR A 158 -28.20 7.43 2.90
N VAL A 159 -28.24 8.77 2.90
CA VAL A 159 -29.25 9.59 3.60
C VAL A 159 -30.27 10.10 2.58
N SER A 160 -31.56 10.13 2.93
CA SER A 160 -32.58 10.77 2.09
C SER A 160 -33.43 11.76 2.88
N SER A 161 -34.02 12.73 2.18
CA SER A 161 -35.05 13.57 2.81
C SER A 161 -36.32 12.75 3.13
N PRO A 162 -37.14 13.16 4.12
CA PRO A 162 -38.37 12.45 4.47
C PRO A 162 -39.38 12.33 3.31
N ASP A 163 -39.41 13.31 2.41
CA ASP A 163 -40.28 13.33 1.22
C ASP A 163 -39.69 12.58 0.01
N ARG A 164 -38.47 12.03 0.16
CA ARG A 164 -37.73 11.29 -0.88
C ARG A 164 -37.47 12.09 -2.14
N THR A 165 -37.31 13.40 -2.03
CA THR A 165 -36.90 14.27 -3.16
C THR A 165 -35.40 14.50 -3.21
N ASP A 166 -34.67 14.22 -2.13
CA ASP A 166 -33.26 14.47 -1.98
C ASP A 166 -32.54 13.24 -1.41
N ARG A 167 -31.36 12.92 -1.95
CA ARG A 167 -30.52 11.81 -1.51
C ARG A 167 -29.06 12.18 -1.57
N MET A 168 -28.31 11.77 -0.56
CA MET A 168 -26.86 11.99 -0.46
C MET A 168 -26.12 10.74 0.01
N TRP A 169 -24.95 10.47 -0.57
CA TRP A 169 -24.12 9.32 -0.19
C TRP A 169 -22.64 9.56 -0.46
N VAL A 170 -21.79 8.81 0.25
CA VAL A 170 -20.35 8.75 -0.01
C VAL A 170 -20.13 7.73 -1.13
N ALA A 171 -19.71 8.20 -2.30
CA ALA A 171 -19.42 7.31 -3.42
C ALA A 171 -18.05 6.65 -3.25
N GLU A 172 -17.08 7.42 -2.77
CA GLU A 172 -15.72 7.02 -2.41
C GLU A 172 -15.28 7.91 -1.22
N PRO A 173 -14.31 7.50 -0.39
CA PRO A 173 -13.82 8.34 0.71
C PRO A 173 -13.45 9.75 0.23
N GLY A 174 -14.07 10.77 0.82
CA GLY A 174 -13.88 12.17 0.42
C GLY A 174 -14.65 12.64 -0.83
N LEU A 175 -15.47 11.78 -1.44
CA LEU A 175 -16.35 12.10 -2.57
C LEU A 175 -17.82 11.87 -2.21
N VAL A 176 -18.56 12.96 -2.02
CA VAL A 176 -19.98 12.91 -1.69
C VAL A 176 -20.82 13.32 -2.89
N LEU A 177 -21.81 12.50 -3.22
CA LEU A 177 -22.79 12.77 -4.27
C LEU A 177 -24.13 13.13 -3.65
N ARG A 178 -24.84 14.07 -4.27
CA ARG A 178 -26.23 14.42 -3.92
C ARG A 178 -27.09 14.46 -5.18
N VAL A 179 -28.28 13.90 -5.11
CA VAL A 179 -29.31 14.03 -6.15
C VAL A 179 -30.55 14.62 -5.53
N MET A 180 -31.01 15.72 -6.09
CA MET A 180 -32.22 16.43 -5.68
C MET A 180 -33.19 16.49 -6.85
N THR A 181 -34.48 16.29 -6.59
CA THR A 181 -35.53 16.19 -7.61
C THR A 181 -36.75 17.01 -7.20
N SER A 182 -37.54 17.45 -8.17
CA SER A 182 -38.90 17.92 -7.90
C SER A 182 -39.78 16.79 -7.38
N VAL A 183 -40.83 17.10 -6.61
CA VAL A 183 -41.81 16.10 -6.10
C VAL A 183 -42.40 15.22 -7.22
N SER A 184 -42.60 15.77 -8.41
CA SER A 184 -43.10 15.04 -9.60
C SER A 184 -42.12 14.02 -10.18
N LEU A 185 -40.85 14.06 -9.78
CA LEU A 185 -39.76 13.17 -10.24
C LEU A 185 -39.16 12.32 -9.12
N LYS A 186 -39.77 12.32 -7.93
CA LYS A 186 -39.27 11.56 -6.77
C LYS A 186 -39.15 10.05 -7.05
N ASP A 187 -40.01 9.52 -7.92
CA ASP A 187 -40.01 8.09 -8.27
C ASP A 187 -38.85 7.74 -9.24
N ASP A 188 -38.23 8.73 -9.87
CA ASP A 188 -37.01 8.57 -10.70
C ASP A 188 -35.71 8.70 -9.88
N LEU A 189 -35.76 9.15 -8.62
CA LEU A 189 -34.58 9.40 -7.79
C LEU A 189 -33.65 8.18 -7.70
N ASP A 190 -34.21 6.98 -7.53
CA ASP A 190 -33.45 5.72 -7.50
C ASP A 190 -32.73 5.44 -8.82
N ARG A 191 -33.39 5.70 -9.95
CA ARG A 191 -32.83 5.46 -11.29
C ARG A 191 -31.73 6.47 -11.61
N ILE A 192 -31.91 7.73 -11.22
CA ILE A 192 -30.89 8.78 -11.39
C ILE A 192 -29.66 8.45 -10.55
N ALA A 193 -29.85 8.15 -9.26
CA ALA A 193 -28.75 7.77 -8.37
C ALA A 193 -28.00 6.52 -8.87
N ALA A 194 -28.73 5.49 -9.32
CA ALA A 194 -28.14 4.28 -9.91
C ALA A 194 -27.41 4.54 -11.23
N GLY A 195 -27.80 5.60 -11.96
CA GLY A 195 -27.17 6.07 -13.19
C GLY A 195 -25.90 6.88 -12.99
N LEU A 196 -25.57 7.28 -11.75
CA LEU A 196 -24.32 7.97 -11.47
C LEU A 196 -23.15 6.99 -11.44
N ARG A 197 -22.06 7.35 -12.12
CA ARG A 197 -20.82 6.56 -12.13
C ARG A 197 -19.64 7.49 -11.91
N VAL A 198 -18.90 7.27 -10.82
CA VAL A 198 -17.59 7.89 -10.64
C VAL A 198 -16.71 7.32 -11.74
N GLN A 199 -16.20 8.17 -12.62
CA GLN A 199 -15.16 7.73 -13.53
C GLN A 199 -13.97 7.34 -12.64
N PRO A 200 -13.38 6.14 -12.82
CA PRO A 200 -12.08 5.90 -12.20
C PRO A 200 -11.23 7.09 -12.58
N GLU A 201 -10.64 7.80 -11.60
CA GLU A 201 -9.70 8.89 -11.87
C GLU A 201 -8.69 8.26 -12.82
N VAL A 202 -8.82 8.52 -14.12
CA VAL A 202 -7.90 8.00 -15.11
C VAL A 202 -6.62 8.67 -14.66
N PRO A 203 -5.67 7.92 -14.06
CA PRO A 203 -4.42 8.55 -13.65
C PRO A 203 -3.91 9.13 -14.94
N ASP A 204 -3.82 10.45 -15.01
CA ASP A 204 -3.58 11.19 -16.24
C ASP A 204 -2.36 10.57 -16.91
N GLU A 205 -2.60 9.67 -17.88
CA GLU A 205 -1.66 8.59 -18.22
C GLU A 205 -0.52 9.09 -19.10
N ARG A 206 -0.39 10.42 -19.20
CA ARG A 206 0.80 11.08 -19.67
C ARG A 206 1.83 11.09 -18.56
N ILE A 207 2.36 9.91 -18.22
CA ILE A 207 3.71 9.83 -17.66
C ILE A 207 4.60 10.56 -18.67
N THR A 208 4.87 11.82 -18.40
CA THR A 208 5.82 12.58 -19.20
C THR A 208 7.16 12.00 -18.79
N HIS A 209 7.89 11.45 -19.76
CA HIS A 209 9.30 11.19 -19.56
C HIS A 209 9.90 12.48 -19.01
N LEU A 210 10.34 12.45 -17.76
CA LEU A 210 11.11 13.54 -17.16
C LEU A 210 12.30 13.80 -18.09
N PRO A 211 12.71 15.07 -18.29
CA PRO A 211 13.96 15.34 -19.00
C PRO A 211 15.07 14.46 -18.40
N GLU A 212 15.85 13.80 -19.27
CA GLU A 212 16.88 12.82 -18.88
C GLU A 212 17.76 13.39 -17.76
N GLY A 213 17.89 12.64 -16.66
CA GLY A 213 18.78 12.96 -15.53
C GLY A 213 18.13 13.58 -14.30
N LEU A 214 16.82 13.87 -14.31
CA LEU A 214 16.08 14.38 -13.14
C LEU A 214 15.00 13.43 -12.62
N ASP A 215 14.98 12.21 -13.16
CA ASP A 215 14.29 11.05 -12.62
C ASP A 215 15.07 10.39 -11.47
N ARG A 216 16.18 10.98 -11.02
CA ARG A 216 17.03 10.45 -9.93
C ARG A 216 17.37 11.50 -8.89
N VAL A 217 17.33 11.10 -7.62
CA VAL A 217 17.82 11.85 -6.46
C VAL A 217 18.94 11.04 -5.83
N ASP A 218 20.18 11.48 -5.98
CA ASP A 218 21.35 10.81 -5.41
C ASP A 218 21.41 9.30 -5.68
N GLY A 219 21.14 8.94 -6.94
CA GLY A 219 21.10 7.55 -7.40
C GLY A 219 19.75 6.86 -7.19
N VAL A 220 18.82 7.38 -6.39
CA VAL A 220 17.46 6.81 -6.22
C VAL A 220 16.55 7.29 -7.33
N GLU A 221 15.95 6.37 -8.08
CA GLU A 221 14.99 6.69 -9.14
C GLU A 221 13.63 7.08 -8.54
N VAL A 222 13.06 8.17 -9.05
CA VAL A 222 11.73 8.67 -8.72
C VAL A 222 10.82 8.37 -9.91
N ARG A 223 9.94 7.37 -9.75
CA ARG A 223 8.95 7.01 -10.77
C ARG A 223 7.57 7.54 -10.38
N GLY A 224 6.64 7.58 -11.34
CA GLY A 224 5.23 7.85 -11.06
C GLY A 224 4.91 9.24 -10.52
N LEU A 225 5.73 10.25 -10.81
CA LEU A 225 5.42 11.65 -10.49
C LEU A 225 4.14 12.09 -11.22
N PRO A 226 3.19 12.75 -10.54
CA PRO A 226 1.98 13.25 -11.17
C PRO A 226 2.31 14.29 -12.26
N THR A 227 1.44 14.38 -13.27
CA THR A 227 1.52 15.41 -14.30
C THR A 227 1.29 16.81 -13.72
N GLY A 228 1.84 17.82 -14.41
CA GLY A 228 1.60 19.23 -14.11
C GLY A 228 2.61 19.85 -13.14
N PHE A 229 3.34 19.04 -12.37
CA PHE A 229 4.44 19.55 -11.56
C PHE A 229 5.53 20.20 -12.44
N GLY A 230 6.06 21.34 -11.99
CA GLY A 230 7.09 22.08 -12.70
C GLY A 230 8.44 21.38 -12.73
N ALA A 231 9.44 22.06 -13.30
CA ALA A 231 10.80 21.53 -13.35
C ALA A 231 11.35 21.24 -11.94
N PRO A 232 12.05 20.12 -11.74
CA PRO A 232 12.65 19.78 -10.45
C PRO A 232 13.74 20.78 -10.06
N VAL A 233 13.82 21.06 -8.76
CA VAL A 233 14.88 21.87 -8.14
C VAL A 233 15.65 20.98 -7.16
N ALA A 234 16.93 20.75 -7.46
CA ALA A 234 17.83 19.97 -6.60
C ALA A 234 18.56 20.86 -5.60
N PHE A 235 18.75 20.39 -4.37
CA PHE A 235 19.50 21.09 -3.32
C PHE A 235 20.04 20.12 -2.26
N ASP A 236 21.04 20.58 -1.50
CA ASP A 236 21.56 19.88 -0.34
C ASP A 236 20.64 20.06 0.87
N VAL A 237 20.47 19.01 1.66
CA VAL A 237 19.66 19.02 2.89
C VAL A 237 20.51 18.55 4.07
N ILE A 238 20.33 19.24 5.20
CA ILE A 238 20.91 18.87 6.49
C ILE A 238 19.76 18.86 7.50
N ASP A 239 19.33 17.67 7.92
CA ASP A 239 18.24 17.46 8.87
C ASP A 239 18.75 16.64 10.05
N HIS A 240 18.88 17.27 11.23
CA HIS A 240 19.28 16.58 12.46
C HIS A 240 20.50 15.66 12.27
N GLU A 241 21.60 16.22 11.75
CA GLU A 241 22.87 15.53 11.45
C GLU A 241 22.84 14.60 10.22
N LEU A 242 21.66 14.28 9.68
CA LEU A 242 21.56 13.62 8.38
C LEU A 242 21.87 14.61 7.27
N THR A 243 22.89 14.30 6.48
CA THR A 243 23.19 15.02 5.25
C THR A 243 22.69 14.24 4.05
N GLY A 244 22.15 14.94 3.06
CA GLY A 244 21.53 14.30 1.90
C GLY A 244 21.32 15.26 0.74
N LYS A 245 20.79 14.70 -0.35
CA LYS A 245 20.33 15.47 -1.51
C LYS A 245 18.81 15.41 -1.55
N ALA A 246 18.18 16.52 -1.91
CA ALA A 246 16.77 16.55 -2.20
C ALA A 246 16.49 17.07 -3.60
N VAL A 247 15.37 16.65 -4.15
CA VAL A 247 14.76 17.25 -5.32
C VAL A 247 13.32 17.60 -4.98
N ARG A 248 12.91 18.83 -5.34
CA ARG A 248 11.55 19.32 -5.16
C ARG A 248 10.91 19.64 -6.50
N TRP A 249 9.68 19.19 -6.67
CA TRP A 249 8.79 19.54 -7.76
C TRP A 249 7.65 20.39 -7.22
N SER A 250 7.33 21.50 -7.88
CA SER A 250 6.28 22.43 -7.43
C SER A 250 5.35 22.85 -8.57
N GLN A 251 4.08 23.08 -8.24
CA GLN A 251 3.09 23.70 -9.11
C GLN A 251 2.09 24.49 -8.27
N GLY A 252 2.21 25.82 -8.28
CA GLY A 252 1.39 26.67 -7.42
C GLY A 252 1.68 26.40 -5.95
N ASP A 253 0.65 26.03 -5.21
CA ASP A 253 0.69 25.63 -3.79
C ASP A 253 1.01 24.14 -3.58
N ARG A 254 1.02 23.34 -4.65
CA ARG A 254 1.36 21.92 -4.62
C ARG A 254 2.87 21.75 -4.67
N SER A 255 3.42 20.94 -3.76
CA SER A 255 4.83 20.54 -3.83
C SER A 255 5.02 19.08 -3.42
N ILE A 256 6.01 18.45 -4.04
CA ILE A 256 6.54 17.13 -3.71
C ILE A 256 8.04 17.30 -3.54
N GLN A 257 8.60 16.76 -2.47
CA GLN A 257 10.03 16.69 -2.24
C GLN A 257 10.40 15.24 -1.97
N VAL A 258 11.45 14.77 -2.63
CA VAL A 258 12.12 13.51 -2.32
C VAL A 258 13.50 13.86 -1.78
N THR A 259 13.82 13.41 -0.57
CA THR A 259 15.13 13.55 0.05
C THR A 259 15.76 12.18 0.22
N VAL A 260 17.05 12.09 -0.11
CA VAL A 260 17.89 10.90 0.05
C VAL A 260 19.03 11.27 0.98
N TYR A 261 19.05 10.65 2.16
CA TYR A 261 20.15 10.80 3.11
C TYR A 261 21.09 9.61 3.04
N ARG A 262 22.38 9.88 3.17
CA ARG A 262 23.45 8.87 3.29
C ARG A 262 24.17 9.07 4.62
N PRO A 263 23.63 8.49 5.70
CA PRO A 263 24.22 8.60 7.03
C PRO A 263 25.69 8.15 7.01
N GLY A 264 26.57 8.91 7.68
CA GLY A 264 27.97 8.52 7.86
C GLY A 264 28.13 7.29 8.77
N GLU A 265 27.18 7.08 9.68
CA GLU A 265 27.09 5.90 10.54
C GLU A 265 25.82 5.09 10.21
N PRO A 266 25.83 3.76 10.36
CA PRO A 266 24.64 2.94 10.11
C PRO A 266 23.45 3.39 10.96
N VAL A 267 22.28 3.53 10.32
CA VAL A 267 20.98 3.71 10.99
C VAL A 267 20.28 2.36 10.99
N PRO A 268 20.43 1.55 12.06
CA PRO A 268 20.12 0.13 12.02
C PRO A 268 18.62 -0.15 11.93
N ASP A 269 17.80 0.75 12.47
CA ASP A 269 16.36 0.57 12.50
C ASP A 269 15.58 1.89 12.59
N ARG A 270 14.26 1.74 12.58
CA ARG A 270 13.29 2.82 12.72
C ARG A 270 13.41 3.59 14.04
N THR A 271 13.82 2.93 15.11
CA THR A 271 13.88 3.53 16.46
C THR A 271 15.04 4.51 16.50
N ALA A 272 16.19 4.10 15.98
CA ALA A 272 17.35 4.96 15.78
C ALA A 272 17.00 6.15 14.88
N LEU A 273 16.31 5.91 13.76
CA LEU A 273 15.89 6.98 12.84
C LEU A 273 14.90 7.97 13.48
N GLY A 274 13.91 7.47 14.24
CA GLY A 274 12.92 8.30 14.91
C GLY A 274 13.53 9.19 15.99
N ALA A 275 14.49 8.65 16.75
CA ALA A 275 15.28 9.41 17.72
C ALA A 275 16.12 10.50 17.04
N LEU A 276 16.77 10.17 15.91
CA LEU A 276 17.60 11.10 15.16
C LEU A 276 16.78 12.27 14.60
N LEU A 277 15.60 11.99 14.03
CA LEU A 277 14.73 13.00 13.42
C LEU A 277 13.75 13.67 14.40
N ALA A 278 13.82 13.34 15.70
CA ALA A 278 12.90 13.82 16.73
C ALA A 278 11.40 13.63 16.36
N ILE A 279 11.06 12.51 15.70
CA ILE A 279 9.69 12.22 15.26
C ILE A 279 8.88 11.72 16.46
N PRO A 280 7.72 12.34 16.80
CA PRO A 280 6.90 11.91 17.92
C PRO A 280 6.44 10.45 17.79
N GLU A 281 6.55 9.67 18.87
CA GLU A 281 6.00 8.32 18.94
C GLU A 281 4.46 8.37 18.81
N GLY A 282 3.89 7.76 17.76
CA GLY A 282 2.43 7.60 17.66
C GLY A 282 1.82 7.53 16.27
N ASN A 283 2.49 8.06 15.23
CA ASN A 283 1.97 8.06 13.86
C ASN A 283 2.50 6.85 13.08
N THR A 284 1.76 5.74 13.09
CA THR A 284 2.17 4.50 12.42
C THR A 284 1.16 4.11 11.37
N TRP A 285 1.50 4.09 10.06
CA TRP A 285 0.82 3.18 9.13
C TRP A 285 1.71 2.65 7.98
N LEU A 286 1.49 1.34 7.77
CA LEU A 286 1.87 0.38 6.73
C LEU A 286 3.34 -0.04 6.51
N ARG A 287 3.56 -1.28 6.99
CA ARG A 287 4.72 -2.15 6.84
C ARG A 287 4.76 -2.75 5.43
N ARG A 288 5.81 -2.45 4.66
CA ARG A 288 6.33 -3.31 3.59
C ARG A 288 7.82 -3.48 3.81
N GLY A 289 8.24 -4.65 4.32
CA GLY A 289 9.64 -5.03 4.51
C GLY A 289 10.40 -4.34 5.65
N SER A 290 10.43 -3.00 5.69
CA SER A 290 11.24 -2.17 6.60
C SER A 290 10.55 -0.83 6.90
N GLY A 291 9.52 -0.88 7.77
CA GLY A 291 8.93 0.26 8.50
C GLY A 291 8.92 1.65 7.85
N MET A 292 7.80 2.01 7.21
CA MET A 292 7.50 3.41 6.87
C MET A 292 7.09 4.17 8.15
N MET A 293 7.69 5.34 8.40
CA MET A 293 7.28 6.26 9.48
C MET A 293 6.62 7.49 8.87
N SER A 294 5.46 7.88 9.41
CA SER A 294 4.79 9.12 9.05
C SER A 294 5.09 10.15 10.13
N ALA A 295 5.73 11.27 9.76
CA ALA A 295 5.89 12.41 10.67
C ALA A 295 4.64 13.34 10.66
N GLY A 296 3.69 13.08 9.76
CA GLY A 296 2.41 13.78 9.58
C GLY A 296 1.72 13.34 8.29
N HIS A 297 0.53 13.89 7.99
CA HIS A 297 -0.24 13.56 6.77
C HIS A 297 0.50 13.86 5.45
N ASP A 298 1.59 14.64 5.52
CA ASP A 298 2.32 15.15 4.37
C ASP A 298 3.81 14.76 4.38
N ASP A 299 4.25 13.82 5.22
CA ASP A 299 5.67 13.46 5.36
C ASP A 299 5.87 11.98 5.71
N LEU A 300 6.62 11.28 4.86
CA LEU A 300 7.02 9.88 5.01
C LEU A 300 8.54 9.77 5.05
N VAL A 301 9.08 9.02 6.01
CA VAL A 301 10.51 8.73 6.09
C VAL A 301 10.75 7.27 6.48
N TRP A 302 11.76 6.63 5.89
CA TRP A 302 12.10 5.25 6.19
C TRP A 302 13.57 4.92 5.92
N VAL A 303 14.05 3.88 6.59
CA VAL A 303 15.36 3.28 6.33
C VAL A 303 15.17 2.26 5.19
N GLU A 304 15.74 2.52 4.01
CA GLU A 304 15.75 1.53 2.93
C GLU A 304 16.77 0.43 3.25
N HIS A 305 17.97 0.84 3.67
CA HIS A 305 18.99 0.00 4.29
C HIS A 305 19.83 0.87 5.24
N GLU A 306 20.72 0.27 6.04
CA GLU A 306 21.39 0.97 7.16
C GLU A 306 22.19 2.23 6.77
N HIS A 307 22.53 2.37 5.49
CA HIS A 307 23.26 3.53 4.93
C HIS A 307 22.42 4.38 3.96
N LEU A 308 21.11 4.17 3.91
CA LEU A 308 20.21 4.88 3.01
C LEU A 308 18.86 5.13 3.66
N VAL A 309 18.58 6.40 3.93
CA VAL A 309 17.29 6.86 4.44
C VAL A 309 16.59 7.66 3.35
N LEU A 310 15.33 7.34 3.10
CA LEU A 310 14.50 8.02 2.10
C LEU A 310 13.40 8.80 2.81
N ARG A 311 13.12 10.00 2.31
CA ARG A 311 12.01 10.84 2.77
C ARG A 311 11.23 11.37 1.58
N VAL A 312 9.91 11.35 1.69
CA VAL A 312 9.00 12.02 0.77
C VAL A 312 8.16 13.00 1.59
N THR A 313 8.19 14.27 1.20
CA THR A 313 7.37 15.33 1.83
C THR A 313 6.51 15.97 0.77
N THR A 314 5.25 16.26 1.09
CA THR A 314 4.31 16.95 0.22
C THR A 314 3.83 18.25 0.87
N SER A 315 3.24 19.16 0.09
CA SER A 315 2.33 20.15 0.67
C SER A 315 0.98 19.49 0.96
N ALA A 316 0.15 20.10 1.82
CA ALA A 316 -1.18 19.61 2.13
C ALA A 316 -2.06 19.36 0.87
N SER A 317 -1.98 20.27 -0.12
CA SER A 317 -2.70 20.13 -1.40
C SER A 317 -2.14 19.05 -2.35
N ALA A 318 -0.98 18.48 -2.02
CA ALA A 318 -0.35 17.36 -2.70
C ALA A 318 -0.32 16.07 -1.84
N GLY A 319 -0.89 16.09 -0.63
CA GLY A 319 -0.85 14.96 0.31
C GLY A 319 -1.37 13.63 -0.27
N LYS A 320 -2.33 13.69 -1.19
CA LYS A 320 -2.85 12.50 -1.88
C LYS A 320 -1.80 11.73 -2.71
N TYR A 321 -0.67 12.34 -3.06
CA TYR A 321 0.39 11.71 -3.85
C TYR A 321 1.51 11.09 -3.00
N LEU A 322 1.52 11.37 -1.70
CA LEU A 322 2.60 11.03 -0.79
C LEU A 322 2.94 9.53 -0.82
N GLU A 323 1.94 8.68 -0.60
CA GLU A 323 2.12 7.21 -0.58
C GLU A 323 2.51 6.66 -1.95
N GLN A 324 1.84 7.13 -3.02
CA GLN A 324 2.13 6.70 -4.38
C GLN A 324 3.59 6.96 -4.75
N ILE A 325 4.12 8.13 -4.42
CA ILE A 325 5.50 8.52 -4.74
C ILE A 325 6.49 7.72 -3.90
N ALA A 326 6.24 7.56 -2.60
CA ALA A 326 7.07 6.74 -1.74
C ALA A 326 7.19 5.29 -2.25
N LEU A 327 6.08 4.70 -2.69
CA LEU A 327 6.06 3.35 -3.27
C LEU A 327 6.73 3.27 -4.64
N ALA A 328 6.78 4.38 -5.38
CA ALA A 328 7.38 4.46 -6.69
C ALA A 328 8.89 4.76 -6.66
N LEU A 329 9.47 5.10 -5.49
CA LEU A 329 10.91 5.21 -5.33
C LEU A 329 11.59 3.86 -5.54
N ARG A 330 12.64 3.86 -6.36
CA ARG A 330 13.46 2.68 -6.65
C ARG A 330 14.91 3.00 -6.37
N VAL A 331 15.52 2.20 -5.50
CA VAL A 331 16.97 2.23 -5.32
C VAL A 331 17.57 1.28 -6.34
N PRO A 332 18.33 1.79 -7.34
CA PRO A 332 19.07 0.93 -8.24
C PRO A 332 20.05 0.12 -7.40
N TRP A 333 20.07 -1.18 -7.65
CA TRP A 333 21.05 -2.09 -7.08
C TRP A 333 22.10 -2.38 -8.14
N ASP A 334 23.33 -2.65 -7.70
CA ASP A 334 24.41 -2.99 -8.61
C ASP A 334 24.17 -4.38 -9.22
N HIS A 335 24.00 -4.40 -10.54
CA HIS A 335 23.76 -5.60 -11.31
C HIS A 335 24.95 -6.56 -11.29
N ASP A 336 26.15 -6.08 -10.95
CA ASP A 336 27.34 -6.89 -10.89
C ASP A 336 27.50 -7.52 -9.49
N LEU A 337 27.64 -8.85 -9.47
CA LEU A 337 27.85 -9.66 -8.28
C LEU A 337 29.02 -10.58 -8.54
N ALA A 338 30.16 -10.34 -7.89
CA ALA A 338 31.28 -11.27 -7.88
C ALA A 338 31.68 -11.78 -9.28
N GLY A 339 31.73 -10.88 -10.28
CA GLY A 339 32.06 -11.17 -11.67
C GLY A 339 30.99 -11.90 -12.49
N VAL A 340 29.73 -11.88 -12.05
CA VAL A 340 28.56 -12.10 -12.91
C VAL A 340 27.67 -10.86 -12.89
N ARG A 341 26.93 -10.64 -13.96
CA ARG A 341 25.92 -9.58 -14.11
C ARG A 341 24.54 -10.20 -14.11
N LEU A 342 23.65 -9.69 -13.26
CA LEU A 342 22.25 -10.04 -13.18
C LEU A 342 21.46 -9.17 -14.17
N GLY A 343 21.22 -9.68 -15.38
CA GLY A 343 20.54 -8.94 -16.45
C GLY A 343 19.01 -8.83 -16.30
N TYR A 344 18.43 -9.45 -15.28
CA TYR A 344 17.00 -9.35 -14.97
C TYR A 344 16.78 -9.53 -13.47
N MET A 345 15.94 -8.65 -12.90
CA MET A 345 15.34 -8.80 -11.58
C MET A 345 13.91 -8.26 -11.65
N PRO A 346 12.92 -8.96 -11.10
CA PRO A 346 11.57 -8.43 -10.93
C PRO A 346 11.57 -7.05 -10.23
N ASP A 347 10.76 -6.12 -10.73
CA ASP A 347 10.66 -4.75 -10.19
C ASP A 347 10.12 -4.72 -8.75
N ASP A 348 9.46 -5.77 -8.30
CA ASP A 348 8.93 -5.91 -6.94
C ASP A 348 9.95 -6.47 -5.93
N LEU A 349 11.13 -6.92 -6.40
CA LEU A 349 12.24 -7.32 -5.54
C LEU A 349 13.17 -6.15 -5.24
N ARG A 350 13.52 -6.00 -3.97
CA ARG A 350 14.45 -4.98 -3.47
C ARG A 350 15.66 -5.65 -2.85
N ASP A 351 16.83 -5.08 -3.07
CA ASP A 351 18.06 -5.51 -2.39
C ASP A 351 17.90 -5.25 -0.89
N ALA A 352 17.81 -6.32 -0.11
CA ALA A 352 17.51 -6.28 1.31
C ALA A 352 18.70 -5.77 2.13
N SER A 353 19.91 -5.98 1.62
CA SER A 353 21.14 -5.62 2.31
C SER A 353 21.81 -4.38 1.76
N GLY A 354 21.60 -4.08 0.48
CA GLY A 354 22.38 -3.07 -0.25
C GLY A 354 23.84 -3.48 -0.50
N GLU A 355 24.37 -4.41 0.31
CA GLU A 355 25.73 -4.91 0.25
C GLU A 355 25.82 -6.36 -0.22
N VAL A 356 26.97 -6.68 -0.83
CA VAL A 356 27.37 -8.05 -1.14
C VAL A 356 27.91 -8.70 0.13
N HIS A 357 27.30 -9.81 0.55
CA HIS A 357 27.76 -10.55 1.72
C HIS A 357 28.63 -11.74 1.33
N GLY A 358 29.61 -12.05 2.17
CA GLY A 358 30.32 -13.33 2.10
C GLY A 358 29.38 -14.47 2.48
N VAL A 359 29.25 -15.46 1.60
CA VAL A 359 28.45 -16.67 1.85
C VAL A 359 29.34 -17.89 1.64
N ASN A 360 29.91 -18.41 2.74
CA ASN A 360 30.85 -19.54 2.75
C ASN A 360 32.01 -19.32 1.77
N ASP A 361 31.96 -19.99 0.60
CA ASP A 361 32.97 -19.95 -0.46
C ASP A 361 32.61 -19.00 -1.62
N GLY A 362 31.68 -18.06 -1.37
CA GLY A 362 31.10 -17.20 -2.38
C GLY A 362 30.68 -15.82 -1.88
N GLN A 363 30.08 -15.07 -2.78
CA GLN A 363 29.53 -13.74 -2.55
C GLN A 363 28.06 -13.76 -2.96
N GLY A 364 27.18 -13.24 -2.12
CA GLY A 364 25.74 -13.26 -2.37
C GLY A 364 25.04 -11.94 -2.07
N ARG A 365 23.85 -11.79 -2.65
CA ARG A 365 22.90 -10.72 -2.33
C ARG A 365 21.55 -11.33 -1.97
N TRP A 366 20.85 -10.66 -1.06
CA TRP A 366 19.52 -11.03 -0.61
C TRP A 366 18.53 -10.02 -1.13
N PHE A 367 17.42 -10.51 -1.67
CA PHE A 367 16.34 -9.71 -2.21
C PHE A 367 15.05 -10.06 -1.48
N ASN A 368 14.28 -9.05 -1.12
CA ASN A 368 12.98 -9.24 -0.48
C ASN A 368 11.89 -8.58 -1.30
N ARG A 369 10.72 -9.21 -1.26
CA ARG A 369 9.46 -8.67 -1.72
C ARG A 369 8.65 -8.20 -0.53
N ASN A 370 7.84 -7.18 -0.79
CA ASN A 370 6.98 -6.54 0.18
C ASN A 370 5.94 -7.47 0.83
N ASP A 371 5.56 -8.56 0.16
CA ASP A 371 4.59 -9.55 0.65
C ASP A 371 5.24 -10.74 1.39
N GLY A 372 6.55 -10.65 1.66
CA GLY A 372 7.30 -11.67 2.39
C GLY A 372 8.03 -12.67 1.51
N GLY A 373 7.96 -12.55 0.18
CA GLY A 373 8.83 -13.31 -0.71
C GLY A 373 10.31 -12.97 -0.50
N SER A 374 11.18 -13.96 -0.53
CA SER A 374 12.64 -13.76 -0.41
C SER A 374 13.38 -14.55 -1.47
N LEU A 375 14.47 -13.97 -1.97
CA LEU A 375 15.32 -14.56 -2.98
C LEU A 375 16.78 -14.25 -2.65
N SER A 376 17.67 -15.23 -2.78
CA SER A 376 19.12 -15.00 -2.71
C SER A 376 19.77 -15.39 -4.03
N VAL A 377 20.75 -14.60 -4.46
CA VAL A 377 21.64 -14.95 -5.56
C VAL A 377 23.05 -15.02 -5.02
N GLU A 378 23.72 -16.14 -5.25
CA GLU A 378 25.06 -16.41 -4.73
C GLU A 378 25.99 -16.87 -5.84
N VAL A 379 27.20 -16.35 -5.83
CA VAL A 379 28.26 -16.69 -6.77
C VAL A 379 29.38 -17.39 -6.02
N VAL A 380 29.64 -18.64 -6.39
CA VAL A 380 30.68 -19.49 -5.81
C VAL A 380 31.88 -19.52 -6.74
N ARG A 381 33.08 -19.34 -6.19
CA ARG A 381 34.33 -19.33 -6.96
C ARG A 381 35.27 -20.46 -6.53
N GLY A 382 36.17 -20.86 -7.42
CA GLY A 382 37.26 -21.78 -7.12
C GLY A 382 36.89 -23.27 -7.18
N PRO A 383 37.59 -24.15 -6.44
CA PRO A 383 37.47 -25.61 -6.57
C PRO A 383 36.05 -26.16 -6.35
N ARG A 384 35.24 -25.49 -5.52
CA ARG A 384 33.86 -25.87 -5.26
C ARG A 384 32.91 -25.62 -6.43
N ALA A 385 33.31 -24.79 -7.40
CA ALA A 385 32.52 -24.50 -8.60
C ALA A 385 33.11 -25.16 -9.87
N GLN A 386 33.85 -26.26 -9.73
CA GLN A 386 34.44 -26.97 -10.89
C GLN A 386 33.40 -27.74 -11.72
N ASN A 387 32.38 -28.28 -11.06
CA ASN A 387 31.28 -29.03 -11.68
C ASN A 387 30.04 -28.99 -10.77
N LEU A 388 28.89 -29.47 -11.27
CA LEU A 388 27.62 -29.47 -10.54
C LEU A 388 27.68 -30.26 -9.22
N GLN A 389 28.43 -31.36 -9.19
CA GLN A 389 28.56 -32.19 -8.01
C GLN A 389 29.32 -31.45 -6.89
N SER A 390 30.41 -30.76 -7.22
CA SER A 390 31.15 -29.92 -6.28
C SER A 390 30.32 -28.73 -5.80
N LEU A 391 29.57 -28.08 -6.71
CA LEU A 391 28.75 -26.90 -6.37
C LEU A 391 27.60 -27.27 -5.44
N ARG A 392 26.99 -28.44 -5.63
CA ARG A 392 25.94 -28.98 -4.76
C ARG A 392 26.42 -29.23 -3.33
N GLN A 393 27.73 -29.46 -3.13
CA GLN A 393 28.31 -29.73 -1.80
C GLN A 393 28.66 -28.47 -1.02
N VAL A 394 28.50 -27.27 -1.61
CA VAL A 394 28.74 -26.01 -0.88
C VAL A 394 27.68 -25.86 0.20
N SER A 395 28.11 -25.77 1.46
CA SER A 395 27.20 -25.59 2.58
C SER A 395 26.37 -24.31 2.44
N TRP A 396 25.23 -24.29 3.13
CA TRP A 396 24.38 -23.11 3.28
C TRP A 396 24.63 -22.51 4.66
N PRO A 397 24.57 -21.17 4.83
CA PRO A 397 24.69 -20.54 6.15
C PRO A 397 23.65 -21.03 7.17
N THR A 398 22.57 -21.64 6.68
CA THR A 398 21.36 -22.00 7.44
C THR A 398 21.17 -23.51 7.63
N ASP A 399 22.20 -24.32 7.40
CA ASP A 399 22.17 -25.80 7.51
C ASP A 399 21.03 -26.46 6.70
N GLU A 400 20.77 -25.90 5.52
CA GLU A 400 19.75 -26.38 4.61
C GLU A 400 20.30 -27.40 3.61
N HIS A 401 19.45 -28.35 3.22
CA HIS A 401 19.79 -29.38 2.24
C HIS A 401 18.83 -29.34 1.05
N LEU A 402 19.38 -29.68 -0.12
CA LEU A 402 18.62 -29.79 -1.37
C LEU A 402 18.04 -31.20 -1.51
N PHE A 403 16.71 -31.28 -1.62
CA PHE A 403 15.94 -32.51 -1.80
C PHE A 403 15.16 -32.48 -3.12
N ASP A 404 14.60 -33.63 -3.52
CA ASP A 404 13.83 -33.79 -4.76
C ASP A 404 14.55 -33.20 -5.98
N VAL A 405 15.88 -33.44 -6.05
CA VAL A 405 16.75 -32.85 -7.05
C VAL A 405 16.47 -33.44 -8.42
N HIS A 406 16.24 -32.59 -9.39
CA HIS A 406 16.14 -32.97 -10.79
C HIS A 406 17.08 -32.15 -11.66
N GLU A 407 17.46 -32.72 -12.79
CA GLU A 407 18.26 -32.04 -13.81
C GLU A 407 17.40 -31.03 -14.56
N THR A 408 18.02 -29.93 -14.97
CA THR A 408 17.43 -28.88 -15.80
C THR A 408 18.54 -28.19 -16.59
N ALA A 409 18.24 -27.08 -17.27
CA ALA A 409 19.23 -26.28 -17.95
C ALA A 409 18.96 -24.78 -17.87
N VAL A 410 20.01 -24.00 -17.67
CA VAL A 410 20.01 -22.54 -17.76
C VAL A 410 20.74 -22.15 -19.04
N ARG A 411 20.01 -21.64 -20.04
CA ARG A 411 20.56 -21.30 -21.37
C ARG A 411 21.32 -22.46 -22.03
N GLY A 412 20.83 -23.68 -21.86
CA GLY A 412 21.47 -24.89 -22.38
C GLY A 412 22.64 -25.42 -21.55
N VAL A 413 23.04 -24.72 -20.48
CA VAL A 413 24.05 -25.20 -19.53
C VAL A 413 23.38 -26.13 -18.51
N PRO A 414 23.91 -27.34 -18.27
CA PRO A 414 23.37 -28.26 -17.27
C PRO A 414 23.26 -27.60 -15.89
N ALA A 415 22.13 -27.82 -15.24
CA ALA A 415 21.78 -27.25 -13.95
C ALA A 415 21.05 -28.28 -13.07
N LEU A 416 21.03 -28.04 -11.76
CA LEU A 416 20.24 -28.79 -10.80
C LEU A 416 19.21 -27.87 -10.17
N GLU A 417 17.98 -28.36 -10.05
CA GLU A 417 16.91 -27.70 -9.31
C GLU A 417 16.37 -28.66 -8.25
N GLY A 418 16.03 -28.14 -7.08
CA GLY A 418 15.45 -28.93 -6.00
C GLY A 418 14.78 -28.07 -4.93
N ARG A 419 14.15 -28.74 -3.98
CA ARG A 419 13.50 -28.10 -2.82
C ARG A 419 14.51 -27.91 -1.70
N VAL A 420 14.34 -26.83 -0.95
CA VAL A 420 15.21 -26.49 0.18
C VAL A 420 14.50 -26.77 1.48
N MET A 421 15.07 -27.64 2.30
CA MET A 421 14.52 -27.97 3.62
C MET A 421 15.61 -27.89 4.68
N ARG A 422 15.21 -27.56 5.91
CA ARG A 422 16.07 -27.71 7.09
C ARG A 422 16.42 -29.19 7.33
N ALA A 423 17.52 -29.43 8.03
CA ALA A 423 17.95 -30.78 8.42
C ALA A 423 16.88 -31.59 9.18
N ASP A 424 16.03 -30.92 9.96
CA ASP A 424 14.90 -31.51 10.70
C ASP A 424 13.67 -31.84 9.82
N ARG A 425 13.74 -31.50 8.52
CA ARG A 425 12.66 -31.66 7.53
C ARG A 425 11.35 -30.95 7.87
N SER A 426 11.37 -29.96 8.77
CA SER A 426 10.15 -29.37 9.31
C SER A 426 9.46 -28.35 8.40
N MET A 427 10.15 -27.81 7.38
CA MET A 427 9.59 -26.74 6.53
C MET A 427 10.19 -26.72 5.12
N ASP A 428 9.33 -26.68 4.10
CA ASP A 428 9.71 -26.30 2.74
C ASP A 428 10.00 -24.80 2.71
N LYS A 429 11.28 -24.44 2.55
CA LYS A 429 11.73 -23.05 2.49
C LYS A 429 11.67 -22.48 1.08
N GLY A 430 11.36 -23.29 0.08
CA GLY A 430 11.31 -22.88 -1.31
C GLY A 430 12.17 -23.75 -2.21
N ARG A 431 12.65 -23.16 -3.29
CA ARG A 431 13.40 -23.85 -4.34
C ARG A 431 14.76 -23.23 -4.53
N MET A 432 15.66 -24.05 -5.04
CA MET A 432 16.99 -23.64 -5.40
C MET A 432 17.35 -24.16 -6.78
N LEU A 433 17.99 -23.29 -7.55
CA LEU A 433 18.56 -23.57 -8.86
C LEU A 433 20.06 -23.29 -8.79
N LEU A 434 20.89 -24.24 -9.22
CA LEU A 434 22.34 -24.07 -9.24
C LEU A 434 22.95 -24.60 -10.54
N TRP A 435 23.96 -23.90 -11.05
CA TRP A 435 24.70 -24.30 -12.24
C TRP A 435 26.12 -23.74 -12.25
N VAL A 436 26.98 -24.36 -13.05
CA VAL A 436 28.37 -23.92 -13.26
C VAL A 436 28.44 -23.18 -14.59
N ILE A 437 28.70 -21.87 -14.55
CA ILE A 437 28.85 -21.03 -15.76
C ILE A 437 30.08 -21.48 -16.55
N ARG A 438 31.17 -21.72 -15.83
CA ARG A 438 32.43 -22.28 -16.34
C ARG A 438 33.20 -22.89 -15.17
N PRO A 439 34.13 -23.83 -15.39
CA PRO A 439 34.93 -24.41 -14.31
C PRO A 439 35.56 -23.33 -13.41
N GLY A 440 35.22 -23.34 -12.13
CA GLY A 440 35.67 -22.36 -11.14
C GLY A 440 34.73 -21.17 -10.91
N LEU A 441 33.58 -21.09 -11.59
CA LEU A 441 32.55 -20.07 -11.41
C LEU A 441 31.14 -20.67 -11.49
N GLY A 442 30.47 -20.74 -10.35
CA GLY A 442 29.13 -21.30 -10.20
C GLY A 442 28.16 -20.30 -9.59
N VAL A 443 26.88 -20.50 -9.84
CA VAL A 443 25.80 -19.66 -9.30
C VAL A 443 24.77 -20.54 -8.62
N ARG A 444 24.22 -20.05 -7.51
CA ARG A 444 23.06 -20.59 -6.82
C ARG A 444 22.03 -19.49 -6.69
N ILE A 445 20.76 -19.83 -6.93
CA ILE A 445 19.64 -18.95 -6.64
C ILE A 445 18.69 -19.74 -5.74
N TRP A 446 18.37 -19.20 -4.58
CA TRP A 446 17.27 -19.70 -3.75
C TRP A 446 16.11 -18.71 -3.79
N ALA A 447 14.90 -19.23 -3.78
CA ALA A 447 13.69 -18.42 -3.82
C ALA A 447 12.60 -19.10 -2.99
N THR A 448 11.83 -18.29 -2.25
CA THR A 448 10.59 -18.74 -1.62
C THR A 448 9.59 -19.26 -2.67
N PRO A 449 8.57 -20.07 -2.28
CA PRO A 449 7.67 -20.71 -3.23
C PRO A 449 6.99 -19.77 -4.23
N ASP A 450 6.65 -18.56 -3.80
CA ASP A 450 6.03 -17.49 -4.59
C ASP A 450 6.97 -16.86 -5.64
N LEU A 451 8.29 -16.96 -5.44
CA LEU A 451 9.34 -16.46 -6.33
C LEU A 451 9.98 -17.56 -7.19
N THR A 452 9.48 -18.80 -7.11
CA THR A 452 9.96 -19.92 -7.96
C THR A 452 9.80 -19.62 -9.45
N LYS A 453 8.69 -18.99 -9.87
CA LYS A 453 8.46 -18.65 -11.28
C LYS A 453 9.48 -17.64 -11.83
N PRO A 454 9.73 -16.48 -11.18
CA PRO A 454 10.74 -15.53 -11.65
C PRO A 454 12.18 -16.04 -11.52
N MET A 455 12.47 -17.00 -10.62
CA MET A 455 13.82 -17.58 -10.43
C MET A 455 14.49 -17.99 -11.74
N MET A 456 13.77 -18.67 -12.66
CA MET A 456 14.33 -19.11 -13.94
C MET A 456 14.59 -17.93 -14.90
N ALA A 457 13.77 -16.89 -14.86
CA ALA A 457 14.00 -15.68 -15.65
C ALA A 457 15.26 -14.93 -15.17
N ILE A 458 15.45 -14.82 -13.86
CA ILE A 458 16.66 -14.25 -13.24
C ILE A 458 17.88 -15.06 -13.64
N ALA A 459 17.82 -16.40 -13.51
CA ALA A 459 18.93 -17.29 -13.89
C ALA A 459 19.36 -17.12 -15.35
N ARG A 460 18.41 -16.94 -16.27
CA ARG A 460 18.71 -16.68 -17.69
C ARG A 460 19.31 -15.30 -17.94
N GLY A 461 19.02 -14.32 -17.08
CA GLY A 461 19.64 -13.00 -17.09
C GLY A 461 21.10 -12.99 -16.61
N VAL A 462 21.55 -14.03 -15.92
CA VAL A 462 22.92 -14.11 -15.39
C VAL A 462 23.93 -14.28 -16.54
N THR A 463 24.93 -13.39 -16.57
CA THR A 463 26.03 -13.42 -17.54
C THR A 463 27.37 -13.20 -16.86
N PRO A 464 28.48 -13.85 -17.28
CA PRO A 464 29.79 -13.57 -16.72
C PRO A 464 30.25 -12.15 -17.11
N VAL A 465 30.78 -11.39 -16.14
CA VAL A 465 31.44 -10.12 -16.41
C VAL A 465 32.87 -10.41 -16.86
N PRO A 466 33.34 -9.84 -17.99
CA PRO A 466 34.73 -9.98 -18.41
C PRO A 466 35.69 -9.50 -17.29
N PRO A 467 36.83 -10.17 -17.06
CA PRO A 467 37.83 -9.63 -16.16
C PRO A 467 38.24 -8.23 -16.66
N VAL A 468 38.24 -7.24 -15.76
CA VAL A 468 38.79 -5.92 -16.06
C VAL A 468 40.24 -6.14 -16.47
N LYS A 469 40.61 -5.75 -17.70
CA LYS A 469 42.00 -5.81 -18.15
C LYS A 469 42.78 -4.85 -17.25
N GLY A 470 43.60 -5.40 -16.36
CA GLY A 470 44.52 -4.65 -15.51
C GLY A 470 45.68 -4.06 -16.28
#